data_AF-A0A3D8J6L5-F1
#
_entry.id   AF-A0A3D8J6L5-F1
#
_cell.length_a   1.000
_cell.length_b   1.000
_cell.length_c   1.000
_cell.angle_alpha   90.00
_cell.angle_beta   90.00
_cell.angle_gamma   90.00
#
_symmetry.space_group_name_H-M   'P 1'
#
loop_
_entity.id
_entity.type
_entity.pdbx_description
1 polymer ?
#
loop_
_entity_poly.entity_id
_entity_poly.type
_entity_poly.pdbx_seq_one_letter_code
_entity_poly.pdbx_strand_id
1 'polypeptide(L)'
;MQDANIFIKEHIKVIDVILVAPNIPEKKLNNVIKAFECEDCMKSILALYDNTLFGSAKEGLVFTGEKMVFKSSSRQAKGFFNG
;
A
#
# COMPACT_ATOMS: atom_id res chain seq x y z
N MET A 1 -13.37 30.00 2.41
CA MET A 1 -12.37 28.95 2.17
C MET A 1 -12.55 27.94 3.29
N GLN A 2 -12.98 26.71 3.02
CA GLN A 2 -13.03 25.69 4.08
C GLN A 2 -11.58 25.31 4.44
N ASP A 3 -11.31 25.15 5.74
CA ASP A 3 -10.02 24.65 6.21
C ASP A 3 -9.77 23.25 5.61
N ALA A 4 -8.65 23.08 4.93
CA ALA A 4 -8.30 21.81 4.29
C ALA A 4 -8.30 20.65 5.28
N ASN A 5 -7.92 20.89 6.54
CA ASN A 5 -7.93 19.87 7.59
C ASN A 5 -9.35 19.45 7.98
N ILE A 6 -10.30 20.38 7.99
CA ILE A 6 -11.72 20.09 8.28
C ILE A 6 -12.32 19.30 7.11
N PHE A 7 -12.10 19.76 5.89
CA PHE A 7 -12.59 19.06 4.69
C PHE A 7 -12.05 17.62 4.63
N ILE A 8 -10.75 17.42 4.84
CA ILE A 8 -10.15 16.06 4.86
C ILE A 8 -10.78 15.21 5.96
N LYS A 9 -10.93 15.74 7.20
CA LYS A 9 -11.54 14.98 8.31
C LYS A 9 -12.97 14.53 8.02
N GLU A 10 -13.76 15.37 7.37
CA GLU A 10 -15.17 15.06 7.05
C GLU A 10 -15.32 14.08 5.88
N HIS A 11 -14.33 14.04 4.98
CA HIS A 11 -14.40 13.25 3.75
C HIS A 11 -13.48 12.03 3.74
N ILE A 12 -12.64 11.85 4.77
CA ILE A 12 -11.79 10.66 4.90
C ILE A 12 -12.67 9.45 5.17
N LYS A 13 -12.57 8.44 4.32
CA LYS A 13 -13.23 7.15 4.53
C LYS A 13 -12.28 6.24 5.30
N VAL A 14 -12.79 5.56 6.32
CA VAL A 14 -12.08 4.45 6.95
C VAL A 14 -11.80 3.41 5.87
N ILE A 15 -10.55 2.99 5.76
CA ILE A 15 -10.14 2.06 4.73
C ILE A 15 -10.08 0.65 5.33
N ASP A 16 -11.10 -0.17 5.05
CA ASP A 16 -11.23 -1.56 5.56
C ASP A 16 -10.29 -2.56 4.86
N VAL A 17 -9.17 -2.10 4.30
CA VAL A 17 -8.29 -2.90 3.44
C VAL A 17 -6.92 -3.15 4.08
N ILE A 18 -6.81 -2.94 5.40
CA ILE A 18 -5.60 -3.27 6.17
C ILE A 18 -5.71 -4.72 6.65
N LEU A 19 -4.77 -5.56 6.21
CA LEU A 19 -4.62 -6.94 6.70
C LEU A 19 -3.46 -6.98 7.70
N VAL A 20 -3.66 -7.65 8.83
CA VAL A 20 -2.72 -7.65 9.96
C VAL A 20 -2.33 -9.09 10.32
N ALA A 21 -1.06 -9.33 10.59
CA ALA A 21 -0.56 -10.63 11.02
C ALA A 21 -1.19 -11.07 12.37
N PRO A 22 -1.45 -12.37 12.57
CA PRO A 22 -1.15 -13.49 11.67
C PRO A 22 -2.21 -13.71 10.56
N ASN A 23 -3.27 -12.89 10.53
CA ASN A 23 -4.45 -13.09 9.67
C ASN A 23 -4.27 -12.52 8.25
N ILE A 24 -3.10 -12.75 7.65
CA ILE A 24 -2.79 -12.33 6.28
C ILE A 24 -2.90 -13.54 5.35
N PRO A 25 -3.74 -13.52 4.30
CA PRO A 25 -3.80 -14.61 3.34
C PRO A 25 -2.45 -14.86 2.67
N GLU A 26 -1.99 -16.11 2.64
CA GLU A 26 -0.68 -16.50 2.10
C GLU A 26 -0.46 -16.01 0.66
N LYS A 27 -1.50 -16.06 -0.17
CA LYS A 27 -1.45 -15.54 -1.55
C LYS A 27 -1.09 -14.04 -1.60
N LYS A 28 -1.65 -13.23 -0.69
CA LYS A 28 -1.35 -11.79 -0.61
C LYS A 28 0.04 -11.55 -0.04
N LEU A 29 0.45 -12.33 0.97
CA LEU A 29 1.80 -12.28 1.52
C LEU A 29 2.86 -12.57 0.44
N ASN A 30 2.66 -13.61 -0.38
CA ASN A 30 3.53 -13.96 -1.50
C ASN A 30 3.58 -12.87 -2.58
N ASN A 31 2.45 -12.23 -2.85
CA ASN A 31 2.43 -11.09 -3.78
C ASN A 31 3.19 -9.88 -3.23
N VAL A 32 3.08 -9.60 -1.92
CA VAL A 32 3.83 -8.53 -1.26
C VAL A 32 5.32 -8.79 -1.34
N ILE A 33 5.79 -9.98 -0.95
CA ILE A 33 7.21 -10.33 -0.97
C ILE A 33 7.82 -10.08 -2.35
N LYS A 34 7.14 -10.55 -3.40
CA LYS A 34 7.58 -10.39 -4.79
C LYS A 34 7.48 -8.95 -5.29
N ALA A 35 6.40 -8.24 -4.97
CA ALA A 35 6.17 -6.90 -5.51
C ALA A 35 7.01 -5.83 -4.81
N PHE A 36 7.27 -6.00 -3.51
CA PHE A 36 8.02 -5.05 -2.67
C PHE A 36 9.48 -5.47 -2.48
N GLU A 37 9.94 -6.53 -3.15
CA GLU A 37 11.33 -7.04 -3.10
C GLU A 37 11.81 -7.23 -1.65
N CYS A 38 10.96 -7.89 -0.83
CA CYS A 38 11.12 -7.96 0.62
C CYS A 38 11.25 -9.42 1.10
N GLU A 39 11.98 -10.24 0.35
CA GLU A 39 12.23 -11.66 0.63
C GLU A 39 12.85 -11.86 2.03
N ASP A 40 13.78 -10.98 2.40
CA ASP A 40 14.47 -11.00 3.69
C ASP A 40 13.55 -10.61 4.87
N CYS A 41 12.43 -9.94 4.60
CA CYS A 41 11.55 -9.38 5.63
C CYS A 41 10.24 -10.16 5.80
N MET A 42 10.06 -11.28 5.09
CA MET A 42 8.81 -12.06 5.11
C MET A 42 8.28 -12.32 6.52
N LYS A 43 9.18 -12.70 7.44
CA LYS A 43 8.83 -13.03 8.84
C LYS A 43 8.54 -11.81 9.70
N SER A 44 8.92 -10.61 9.26
CA SER A 44 8.73 -9.36 10.00
C SER A 44 7.56 -8.54 9.49
N ILE A 45 6.80 -9.00 8.50
CA ILE A 45 5.58 -8.33 8.00
C ILE A 45 4.51 -8.34 9.10
N LEU A 46 4.10 -7.15 9.51
CA LEU A 46 3.09 -6.92 10.56
C LEU A 46 1.73 -6.59 9.97
N ALA A 47 1.70 -5.77 8.93
CA ALA A 47 0.47 -5.35 8.27
C ALA A 47 0.72 -4.99 6.81
N LEU A 48 -0.34 -5.06 6.00
CA LEU A 48 -0.34 -4.56 4.63
C LEU A 48 -1.62 -3.77 4.38
N TYR A 49 -1.48 -2.65 3.68
CA TYR A 49 -2.57 -1.91 3.08
C TYR A 49 -2.57 -2.22 1.60
N ASP A 50 -3.62 -2.88 1.10
CA ASP A 50 -3.74 -3.24 -0.32
C ASP A 50 -4.45 -2.12 -1.08
N ASN A 51 -3.70 -1.42 -1.92
CA ASN A 51 -4.23 -0.32 -2.75
C ASN A 51 -4.54 -0.77 -4.20
N THR A 52 -4.51 -2.06 -4.49
CA THR A 52 -4.76 -2.54 -5.86
C THR A 52 -6.26 -2.63 -6.16
N LEU A 53 -6.66 -2.22 -7.36
CA LEU A 53 -8.05 -2.25 -7.83
C LEU A 53 -8.71 -3.65 -7.74
N PHE A 54 -7.90 -4.71 -7.86
CA PHE A 54 -8.36 -6.10 -7.82
C PHE A 54 -7.92 -6.86 -6.55
N GLY A 55 -7.46 -6.17 -5.51
CA GLY A 55 -7.13 -6.79 -4.22
C GLY A 55 -5.99 -7.82 -4.26
N SER A 56 -5.02 -7.62 -5.15
CA SER A 56 -3.84 -8.47 -5.31
C SER A 56 -2.70 -8.20 -4.33
N ALA A 57 -2.72 -7.10 -3.58
CA ALA A 57 -1.68 -6.66 -2.64
C ALA A 57 -0.30 -6.40 -3.26
N LYS A 58 -0.27 -6.11 -4.57
CA LYS A 58 0.98 -5.75 -5.29
C LYS A 58 1.33 -4.26 -5.20
N GLU A 59 0.45 -3.45 -4.61
CA GLU A 59 0.59 -2.01 -4.41
C GLU A 59 -0.04 -1.62 -3.08
N GLY A 60 0.41 -0.50 -2.54
CA GLY A 60 -0.02 0.05 -1.26
C GLY A 60 1.14 0.16 -0.28
N LEU A 61 0.90 -0.20 0.98
CA LEU A 61 1.88 -0.09 2.06
C LEU A 61 2.13 -1.46 2.70
N VAL A 62 3.38 -1.70 3.06
CA VAL A 62 3.80 -2.88 3.84
C VAL A 62 4.51 -2.37 5.08
N PHE A 63 4.07 -2.84 6.24
CA PHE A 63 4.66 -2.54 7.54
C PHE A 63 5.46 -3.76 7.99
N THR A 64 6.74 -3.55 8.26
CA THR A 64 7.58 -4.54 8.94
C THR A 64 7.93 -4.07 10.34
N GLY A 65 8.60 -4.92 11.12
CA GLY A 65 9.16 -4.51 12.42
C GLY A 65 10.21 -3.40 12.34
N GLU A 66 10.77 -3.12 11.16
CA GLU A 66 11.91 -2.21 10.98
C GLU A 66 11.59 -1.00 10.09
N LYS A 67 10.69 -1.16 9.12
CA LYS A 67 10.41 -0.14 8.11
C LYS A 67 9.00 -0.23 7.56
N MET A 68 8.56 0.86 6.96
CA MET A 68 7.37 0.93 6.13
C MET A 68 7.80 1.09 4.68
N VAL A 69 7.26 0.26 3.79
CA VAL A 69 7.55 0.30 2.35
C VAL A 69 6.28 0.69 1.61
N PHE A 70 6.36 1.74 0.78
CA PHE A 70 5.29 2.18 -0.09
C PHE A 70 5.59 1.81 -1.54
N LYS A 71 4.59 1.25 -2.22
CA LYS A 71 4.67 1.00 -3.67
C LYS A 71 3.37 1.44 -4.31
N SER A 72 3.46 2.34 -5.28
CA SER A 72 2.33 2.74 -6.12
C SER A 72 2.68 2.46 -7.57
N SER A 73 1.77 1.85 -8.33
CA SER A 73 1.88 1.78 -9.78
C SER A 73 1.36 3.08 -10.40
N SER A 74 1.92 4.21 -10.00
CA SER A 74 1.75 5.41 -10.81
C SER A 74 2.34 5.10 -12.19
N ARG A 75 1.49 4.87 -13.20
CA ARG A 75 1.82 5.27 -14.56
C ARG A 75 2.19 6.74 -14.42
N GLN A 76 3.48 7.05 -14.41
CA GLN A 76 3.88 8.36 -14.87
C GLN A 76 3.30 8.44 -16.28
N ALA A 77 2.24 9.21 -16.48
CA ALA A 77 1.99 9.74 -17.81
C ALA A 77 3.30 10.45 -18.15
N LYS A 78 4.10 9.87 -19.03
CA LYS A 78 5.18 10.61 -19.69
C LYS A 78 4.47 11.76 -20.39
N GLY A 79 4.37 12.91 -19.73
CA GLY A 79 4.07 14.15 -20.41
C GLY A 79 5.17 14.31 -21.45
N PHE A 80 4.82 14.14 -22.72
CA PHE A 80 5.66 14.55 -23.82
C PHE A 80 5.76 16.08 -23.73
N PHE A 81 6.76 16.57 -23.02
CA PHE A 81 7.25 17.92 -23.23
C PHE A 81 8.19 17.84 -24.43
N ASN A 82 7.63 18.09 -25.62
CA ASN A 82 8.44 18.45 -26.77
C ASN A 82 8.93 19.87 -26.51
N GLY A 83 10.18 19.98 -26.05
CA GLY A 83 10.96 21.21 -26.15
C GLY A 83 11.52 21.38 -27.55
#